data_AF-A0A831NVE7-F1
#
_entry.id   AF-A0A831NVE7-F1
#
_cell.length_a   1.000
_cell.length_b   1.000
_cell.length_c   1.000
_cell.angle_alpha   90.00
_cell.angle_beta   90.00
_cell.angle_gamma   90.00
#
_symmetry.space_group_name_H-M   'P 1'
#
loop_
_entity.id
_entity.type
_entity.pdbx_description
1 polymer ?
#
loop_
_entity_poly.entity_id
_entity_poly.type
_entity_poly.pdbx_seq_one_letter_code
_entity_poly.pdbx_strand_id
1 'polypeptide(L)'
;MENQKIDKTIRRTIKSAFAQIGYSDAMISSDVHFAGKAGNSFFADLVAYSGSLRKDTDTAVISVKGTDNTDEVKHDKDIVPFLAIATPVIILAEYRKTPHTDGLRLLITGLNKTDMATGGKVEGNVIPLSRFEEYLKDHQEQFTPRRLERAKWHAEQLSLFDICPNLIGEAYQIAENELVNRFERGVRDILAENPEEYKRDIIRAAIAILAARILRDRLRKKWPTSDGVIHFLEYARAFLPGHFKISDIIAKRLDPLLIKYLNDTLDFSQVSIDIVGKFYESAFVTKETRDQWGIHYTPSLLAKTLLRRMPIEEIPPDKRILADPTCGSGSLLAAGYERLADASYRRLSDDERHQTLINSIFGNDKDQFAVEIARMTLMLFHPPHKNNWKINRLDAEGNSFKSKWINQIGTRPNIIVANPPFGEKGGGTQHPNVRRARNQPDRSALILKQCLDILPDGGLLGIILTETILDQQLVKPDRDEILRSCQILEQWSVPIGWF
;
A
#
# COMPACT_ATOMS: atom_id res chain seq x y z
N MET A 1 6.94 22.39 21.81
CA MET A 1 5.93 21.48 21.24
C MET A 1 5.70 20.21 22.08
N GLU A 2 6.34 20.05 23.25
CA GLU A 2 6.15 18.88 24.15
C GLU A 2 4.90 18.96 25.05
N ASN A 3 4.24 20.12 25.16
CA ASN A 3 3.17 20.35 26.15
C ASN A 3 1.78 19.81 25.77
N GLN A 4 1.61 19.15 24.62
CA GLN A 4 0.29 18.69 24.12
C GLN A 4 0.14 17.16 24.05
N LYS A 5 0.90 16.41 24.84
CA LYS A 5 0.81 14.93 24.88
C LYS A 5 -0.09 14.47 26.01
N ILE A 6 -0.95 13.49 25.71
CA ILE A 6 -1.66 12.76 26.77
C ILE A 6 -0.70 11.88 27.57
N ASP A 7 -0.90 11.82 28.88
CA ASP A 7 -0.06 11.03 29.79
C ASP A 7 -0.29 9.51 29.65
N LYS A 8 0.52 8.72 30.36
CA LYS A 8 0.43 7.24 30.34
C LYS A 8 -0.92 6.73 30.88
N THR A 9 -1.53 7.42 31.83
CA THR A 9 -2.80 7.02 32.45
C THR A 9 -3.94 7.17 31.46
N ILE A 10 -4.05 8.33 30.81
CA ILE A 10 -5.04 8.63 29.77
C ILE A 10 -4.87 7.65 28.60
N ARG A 11 -3.62 7.44 28.13
CA ARG A 11 -3.32 6.47 27.07
C ARG A 11 -3.82 5.06 27.42
N ARG A 12 -3.59 4.61 28.66
CA ARG A 12 -4.04 3.28 29.12
C ARG A 12 -5.57 3.18 29.14
N THR A 13 -6.25 4.20 29.64
CA THR A 13 -7.73 4.24 29.67
C THR A 13 -8.31 4.16 28.26
N ILE A 14 -7.79 4.96 27.32
CA ILE A 14 -8.25 4.96 25.93
C ILE A 14 -7.99 3.61 25.24
N LYS A 15 -6.82 3.01 25.43
CA LYS A 15 -6.51 1.67 24.89
C LYS A 15 -7.43 0.59 25.46
N SER A 16 -7.71 0.65 26.77
CA SER A 16 -8.66 -0.27 27.42
C SER A 16 -10.06 -0.17 26.80
N ALA A 17 -10.52 1.05 26.53
CA ALA A 17 -11.81 1.28 25.89
C ALA A 17 -11.84 0.75 24.43
N PHE A 18 -10.78 0.99 23.66
CA PHE A 18 -10.63 0.43 22.31
C PHE A 18 -10.62 -1.12 22.29
N ALA A 19 -10.02 -1.76 23.29
CA ALA A 19 -10.03 -3.21 23.42
C ALA A 19 -11.45 -3.79 23.56
N GLN A 20 -12.39 -3.05 24.16
CA GLN A 20 -13.77 -3.49 24.31
C GLN A 20 -14.54 -3.57 22.99
N ILE A 21 -14.09 -2.85 21.96
CA ILE A 21 -14.77 -2.77 20.65
C ILE A 21 -13.97 -3.43 19.51
N GLY A 22 -12.97 -4.25 19.85
CA GLY A 22 -12.28 -5.12 18.90
C GLY A 22 -10.93 -4.62 18.39
N TYR A 23 -10.34 -3.58 18.99
CA TYR A 23 -8.97 -3.18 18.71
C TYR A 23 -8.01 -3.84 19.70
N SER A 24 -7.17 -4.76 19.23
CA SER A 24 -6.08 -5.28 20.05
C SER A 24 -4.97 -4.23 20.26
N ASP A 25 -4.14 -4.41 21.28
CA ASP A 25 -2.95 -3.56 21.49
C ASP A 25 -2.01 -3.57 20.27
N ALA A 26 -1.94 -4.70 19.55
CA ALA A 26 -1.18 -4.83 18.32
C ALA A 26 -1.74 -3.94 17.19
N MET A 27 -3.01 -3.53 17.24
CA MET A 27 -3.63 -2.61 16.28
C MET A 27 -3.44 -1.13 16.64
N ILE A 28 -2.70 -0.80 17.71
CA ILE A 28 -2.57 0.57 18.19
C ILE A 28 -1.10 0.97 18.25
N SER A 29 -0.74 2.02 17.51
CA SER A 29 0.58 2.65 17.59
C SER A 29 0.52 3.88 18.49
N SER A 30 1.57 4.09 19.29
CA SER A 30 1.76 5.32 20.07
C SER A 30 2.79 6.23 19.42
N ASP A 31 2.66 7.55 19.63
CA ASP A 31 3.59 8.58 19.14
C ASP A 31 3.85 8.45 17.63
N VAL A 32 2.78 8.50 16.84
CA VAL A 32 2.85 8.37 15.39
C VAL A 32 3.09 9.73 14.78
N HIS A 33 4.18 9.89 14.02
CA HIS A 33 4.48 11.11 13.28
C HIS A 33 4.08 10.94 11.80
N PHE A 34 3.78 12.07 11.17
CA PHE A 34 3.40 12.10 9.76
C PHE A 34 3.66 13.47 9.14
N ALA A 35 3.86 13.50 7.82
CA ALA A 35 4.03 14.72 7.04
C ALA A 35 2.67 15.25 6.58
N GLY A 36 2.28 16.44 7.05
CA GLY A 36 1.11 17.17 6.59
C GLY A 36 1.44 18.11 5.43
N LYS A 37 0.45 18.92 5.03
CA LYS A 37 0.58 19.91 3.95
C LYS A 37 1.73 20.88 4.20
N ALA A 38 2.39 21.30 3.11
CA ALA A 38 3.54 22.19 3.09
C ALA A 38 4.75 21.64 3.87
N GLY A 39 4.89 20.31 3.95
CA GLY A 39 6.00 19.63 4.59
C GLY A 39 6.04 19.72 6.12
N ASN A 40 4.96 20.20 6.75
CA ASN A 40 4.90 20.34 8.19
C ASN A 40 4.83 18.97 8.88
N SER A 41 5.63 18.78 9.93
CA SER A 41 5.59 17.55 10.73
C SER A 41 4.52 17.65 11.81
N PHE A 42 3.66 16.63 11.88
CA PHE A 42 2.61 16.49 12.89
C PHE A 42 2.76 15.17 13.63
N PHE A 43 2.03 15.03 14.74
CA PHE A 43 2.00 13.78 15.50
C PHE A 43 0.63 13.49 16.10
N ALA A 44 0.32 12.21 16.25
CA ALA A 44 -0.78 11.65 17.02
C ALA A 44 -0.23 10.94 18.26
N ASP A 45 -0.89 11.08 19.40
CA ASP A 45 -0.52 10.34 20.61
C ASP A 45 -0.80 8.84 20.46
N LEU A 46 -1.94 8.50 19.83
CA LEU A 46 -2.30 7.14 19.44
C LEU A 46 -2.90 7.14 18.04
N VAL A 47 -2.65 6.08 17.28
CA VAL A 47 -3.38 5.74 16.05
C VAL A 47 -3.82 4.29 16.14
N ALA A 48 -5.12 4.04 15.99
CA ALA A 48 -5.67 2.71 15.84
C ALA A 48 -5.81 2.36 14.35
N TYR A 49 -5.49 1.13 14.00
CA TYR A 49 -5.53 0.60 12.64
C TYR A 49 -6.61 -0.48 12.51
N SER A 50 -7.08 -0.72 11.29
CA SER A 50 -8.11 -1.72 11.00
C SER A 50 -7.60 -3.17 11.12
N GLY A 51 -6.27 -3.35 11.12
CA GLY A 51 -5.59 -4.61 11.37
C GLY A 51 -4.25 -4.42 12.09
N SER A 52 -3.70 -5.49 12.66
CA SER A 52 -2.43 -5.51 13.41
C SER A 52 -1.20 -5.58 12.50
N LEU A 53 -1.36 -6.25 11.36
CA LEU A 53 -0.31 -6.59 10.42
C LEU A 53 0.23 -5.39 9.63
N ARG A 54 -0.67 -4.51 9.19
CA ARG A 54 -0.37 -3.35 8.35
C ARG A 54 -0.78 -2.08 9.09
N LYS A 55 0.14 -1.13 9.19
CA LYS A 55 0.00 0.11 9.98
C LYS A 55 0.44 1.33 9.19
N ASP A 56 -0.40 1.73 8.25
CA ASP A 56 -0.15 2.87 7.37
C ASP A 56 -1.45 3.65 7.11
N THR A 57 -1.37 4.66 6.24
CA THR A 57 -2.51 5.51 5.89
C THR A 57 -3.73 4.76 5.38
N ASP A 58 -3.65 3.57 4.77
CA ASP A 58 -4.88 2.88 4.32
C ASP A 58 -5.62 2.24 5.49
N THR A 59 -4.87 1.74 6.47
CA THR A 59 -5.40 0.97 7.60
C THR A 59 -5.66 1.83 8.82
N ALA A 60 -5.12 3.05 8.91
CA ALA A 60 -5.37 3.96 10.03
C ALA A 60 -6.86 4.36 10.09
N VAL A 61 -7.52 4.17 11.23
CA VAL A 61 -8.96 4.39 11.39
C VAL A 61 -9.35 5.38 12.49
N ILE A 62 -8.58 5.46 13.58
CA ILE A 62 -8.86 6.43 14.67
C ILE A 62 -7.55 7.08 15.08
N SER A 63 -7.52 8.41 15.14
CA SER A 63 -6.40 9.16 15.70
C SER A 63 -6.78 9.77 17.05
N VAL A 64 -5.84 9.75 18.00
CA VAL A 64 -5.99 10.39 19.31
C VAL A 64 -4.89 11.42 19.49
N LYS A 65 -5.26 12.61 19.98
CA LYS A 65 -4.35 13.72 20.19
C LYS A 65 -4.70 14.49 21.46
N GLY A 66 -3.70 14.88 22.25
CA GLY A 66 -3.89 15.76 23.39
C GLY A 66 -4.38 17.16 22.99
N THR A 67 -5.33 17.71 23.74
CA THR A 67 -5.78 19.11 23.64
C THR A 67 -5.80 19.80 25.01
N ASP A 68 -5.68 21.12 25.00
CA ASP A 68 -5.81 21.95 26.20
C ASP A 68 -7.25 22.06 26.70
N ASN A 69 -8.19 22.19 25.75
CA ASN A 69 -9.60 22.40 26.01
C ASN A 69 -10.41 21.90 24.81
N THR A 70 -11.36 21.00 25.03
CA THR A 70 -12.24 20.49 23.97
C THR A 70 -13.20 21.54 23.40
N ASP A 71 -13.39 22.66 24.10
CA ASP A 71 -14.26 23.75 23.65
C ASP A 71 -13.55 24.79 22.77
N GLU A 72 -12.20 24.79 22.75
CA GLU A 72 -11.37 25.78 22.02
C GLU A 72 -10.58 25.15 20.86
N VAL A 73 -11.13 24.08 20.27
CA VAL A 73 -10.49 23.34 19.18
C VAL A 73 -10.49 24.17 17.90
N LYS A 74 -9.33 24.28 17.26
CA LYS A 74 -9.15 24.98 15.99
C LYS A 74 -9.09 23.96 14.85
N HIS A 75 -10.18 23.85 14.10
CA HIS A 75 -10.33 22.91 12.98
C HIS A 75 -9.08 22.81 12.09
N ASP A 76 -8.56 23.93 11.59
CA ASP A 76 -7.41 23.97 10.69
C ASP A 76 -6.08 23.48 11.30
N LYS A 77 -5.94 23.56 12.63
CA LYS A 77 -4.72 23.19 13.35
C LYS A 77 -4.79 21.82 14.00
N ASP A 78 -5.97 21.47 14.52
CA ASP A 78 -6.15 20.30 15.39
C ASP A 78 -6.81 19.13 14.65
N ILE A 79 -7.54 19.39 13.55
CA ILE A 79 -8.28 18.36 12.78
C ILE A 79 -7.69 18.18 11.37
N VAL A 80 -7.60 19.25 10.59
CA VAL A 80 -7.17 19.21 9.16
C VAL A 80 -5.83 18.49 8.93
N PRO A 81 -4.80 18.58 9.81
CA PRO A 81 -3.56 17.85 9.59
C PRO A 81 -3.74 16.33 9.45
N PHE A 82 -4.74 15.75 10.11
CA PHE A 82 -5.02 14.32 10.06
C PHE A 82 -5.51 13.82 8.68
N LEU A 83 -5.84 14.73 7.75
CA LEU A 83 -6.06 14.38 6.34
C LEU A 83 -4.85 13.64 5.75
N ALA A 84 -3.63 13.88 6.23
CA ALA A 84 -2.43 13.20 5.75
C ALA A 84 -2.38 11.69 6.07
N ILE A 85 -3.09 11.24 7.11
CA ILE A 85 -3.14 9.82 7.52
C ILE A 85 -4.54 9.20 7.40
N ALA A 86 -5.50 9.94 6.84
CA ALA A 86 -6.84 9.48 6.50
C ALA A 86 -7.58 8.75 7.63
N THR A 87 -7.44 9.16 8.89
CA THR A 87 -8.24 8.57 9.97
C THR A 87 -9.63 9.21 9.99
N PRO A 88 -10.72 8.47 9.68
CA PRO A 88 -12.08 9.00 9.64
C PRO A 88 -12.55 9.57 10.97
N VAL A 89 -12.02 9.09 12.10
CA VAL A 89 -12.36 9.59 13.44
C VAL A 89 -11.13 10.20 14.11
N ILE A 90 -11.30 11.40 14.66
CA ILE A 90 -10.32 12.10 15.50
C ILE A 90 -10.88 12.21 16.91
N ILE A 91 -10.05 11.88 17.90
CA ILE A 91 -10.34 12.04 19.32
C ILE A 91 -9.35 13.03 19.92
N LEU A 92 -9.85 14.20 20.31
CA LEU A 92 -9.07 15.19 21.05
C LEU A 92 -9.30 14.99 22.54
N ALA A 93 -8.24 14.68 23.28
CA ALA A 93 -8.29 14.31 24.67
C ALA A 93 -7.67 15.39 25.56
N GLU A 94 -8.42 15.92 26.52
CA GLU A 94 -7.87 16.86 27.50
C GLU A 94 -6.79 16.17 28.33
N TYR A 95 -5.60 16.78 28.41
CA TYR A 95 -4.51 16.30 29.26
C TYR A 95 -4.41 17.04 30.60
N ARG A 96 -5.22 18.08 30.80
CA ARG A 96 -5.34 18.83 32.06
C ARG A 96 -6.79 19.22 32.29
N LYS A 97 -7.22 19.20 33.55
CA LYS A 97 -8.57 19.63 33.91
C LYS A 97 -8.72 21.13 33.68
N THR A 98 -9.77 21.52 33.00
CA THR A 98 -10.22 22.92 32.96
C THR A 98 -10.91 23.27 34.28
N PRO A 99 -10.78 24.51 34.79
CA PRO A 99 -11.59 24.95 35.91
C PRO A 99 -13.07 24.77 35.54
N HIS A 100 -13.87 24.19 36.44
CA HIS A 100 -15.32 23.95 36.29
C HIS A 100 -15.77 22.68 35.54
N THR A 101 -14.89 21.72 35.26
CA THR A 101 -15.28 20.41 34.70
C THR A 101 -15.06 19.25 35.67
N ASP A 102 -15.98 18.27 35.68
CA ASP A 102 -15.90 17.08 36.54
C ASP A 102 -15.04 15.97 35.90
N GLY A 103 -13.76 16.30 35.64
CA GLY A 103 -12.78 15.40 35.03
C GLY A 103 -12.31 15.83 33.65
N LEU A 104 -11.46 14.98 33.06
CA LEU A 104 -10.94 15.20 31.69
C LEU A 104 -12.03 14.83 30.68
N ARG A 105 -12.13 15.60 29.60
CA ARG A 105 -13.08 15.35 28.51
C ARG A 105 -12.39 14.90 27.24
N LEU A 106 -13.17 14.28 26.37
CA LEU A 106 -12.82 13.89 25.02
C LEU A 106 -13.78 14.57 24.04
N LEU A 107 -13.27 15.17 22.98
CA LEU A 107 -14.04 15.50 21.79
C LEU A 107 -13.82 14.39 20.76
N ILE A 108 -14.90 13.76 20.31
CA ILE A 108 -14.90 12.74 19.27
C ILE A 108 -15.56 13.37 18.04
N THR A 109 -14.85 13.42 16.92
CA THR A 109 -15.30 14.10 15.71
C THR A 109 -14.89 13.33 14.44
N GLY A 110 -15.61 13.57 13.35
CA GLY A 110 -15.26 13.09 12.03
C GLY A 110 -14.19 13.94 11.35
N LEU A 111 -13.39 13.34 10.49
CA LEU A 111 -12.39 14.07 9.72
C LEU A 111 -13.00 14.66 8.45
N ASN A 112 -13.34 15.95 8.48
CA ASN A 112 -13.91 16.68 7.34
C ASN A 112 -13.00 17.84 6.87
N LYS A 113 -13.26 18.36 5.67
CA LYS A 113 -12.53 19.50 5.07
C LYS A 113 -13.15 20.86 5.38
N THR A 114 -14.46 20.90 5.59
CA THR A 114 -15.25 22.13 5.57
C THR A 114 -16.12 22.24 6.81
N ASP A 115 -15.65 23.03 7.78
CA ASP A 115 -16.49 23.66 8.80
C ASP A 115 -16.53 25.20 8.59
N MET A 116 -16.52 25.66 7.33
CA MET A 116 -16.59 27.10 7.02
C MET A 116 -18.01 27.66 6.90
N ALA A 117 -19.06 26.83 7.01
CA ALA A 117 -20.45 27.30 6.88
C ALA A 117 -21.07 27.76 8.22
N THR A 118 -20.50 27.40 9.37
CA THR A 118 -21.03 27.75 10.69
C THR A 118 -19.87 28.25 11.54
N GLY A 119 -19.82 29.56 11.80
CA GLY A 119 -18.70 30.21 12.48
C GLY A 119 -18.33 29.59 13.84
N GLY A 120 -17.39 28.66 13.82
CA GLY A 120 -16.37 28.50 14.85
C GLY A 120 -16.42 27.28 15.77
N LYS A 121 -17.33 26.31 15.62
CA LYS A 121 -17.35 25.13 16.51
C LYS A 121 -17.27 23.82 15.72
N VAL A 122 -16.24 23.04 16.02
CA VAL A 122 -16.03 21.69 15.46
C VAL A 122 -17.23 20.81 15.85
N GLU A 123 -17.88 20.21 14.86
CA GLU A 123 -18.97 19.26 15.09
C GLU A 123 -18.43 17.98 15.73
N GLY A 124 -19.07 17.50 16.80
CA GLY A 124 -18.63 16.29 17.47
C GLY A 124 -19.25 16.11 18.86
N ASN A 125 -18.95 14.96 19.46
CA ASN A 125 -19.46 14.59 20.77
C ASN A 125 -18.40 14.85 21.84
N VAL A 126 -18.72 15.73 22.79
CA VAL A 126 -17.89 15.97 23.98
C VAL A 126 -18.38 15.10 25.12
N ILE A 127 -17.53 14.23 25.63
CA ILE A 127 -17.87 13.30 26.72
C ILE A 127 -16.79 13.28 27.81
N PRO A 128 -17.14 12.98 29.07
CA PRO A 128 -16.14 12.69 30.10
C PRO A 128 -15.31 11.45 29.74
N LEU A 129 -14.00 11.48 29.99
CA LEU A 129 -13.10 10.32 29.79
C LEU A 129 -13.56 9.09 30.59
N SER A 130 -14.19 9.30 31.74
CA SER A 130 -14.76 8.23 32.58
C SER A 130 -15.91 7.46 31.91
N ARG A 131 -16.60 8.06 30.93
CA ARG A 131 -17.70 7.46 30.17
C ARG A 131 -17.31 7.00 28.77
N PHE A 132 -16.03 7.10 28.41
CA PHE A 132 -15.59 6.80 27.06
C PHE A 132 -15.81 5.34 26.66
N GLU A 133 -15.59 4.40 27.58
CA GLU A 133 -15.82 2.98 27.32
C GLU A 133 -17.30 2.68 27.05
N GLU A 134 -18.20 3.23 27.87
CA GLU A 134 -19.65 3.11 27.71
C GLU A 134 -20.09 3.70 26.36
N TYR A 135 -19.63 4.90 26.04
CA TYR A 135 -19.91 5.54 24.76
C TYR A 135 -19.48 4.69 23.56
N LEU A 136 -18.29 4.11 23.59
CA LEU A 136 -17.82 3.24 22.51
C LEU A 136 -18.65 1.96 22.39
N LYS A 137 -19.10 1.37 23.51
CA LYS A 137 -19.97 0.19 23.51
C LYS A 137 -21.33 0.51 22.90
N ASP A 138 -21.94 1.64 23.28
CA ASP A 138 -23.24 2.07 22.75
C ASP A 138 -23.21 2.34 21.25
N HIS A 139 -22.05 2.76 20.72
CA HIS A 139 -21.86 3.07 19.31
C HIS A 139 -20.98 2.04 18.57
N GLN A 140 -20.79 0.84 19.13
CA GLN A 140 -19.77 -0.11 18.70
C GLN A 140 -19.80 -0.39 17.18
N GLU A 141 -20.99 -0.52 16.60
CA GLU A 141 -21.15 -0.79 15.16
C GLU A 141 -20.47 0.27 14.28
N GLN A 142 -20.49 1.53 14.72
CA GLN A 142 -19.90 2.67 14.02
C GLN A 142 -18.38 2.74 14.15
N PHE A 143 -17.84 2.20 15.25
CA PHE A 143 -16.41 2.20 15.54
C PHE A 143 -15.70 0.88 15.21
N THR A 144 -16.36 -0.05 14.50
CA THR A 144 -15.68 -1.29 14.12
C THR A 144 -14.51 -1.03 13.14
N PRO A 145 -13.38 -1.75 13.29
CA PRO A 145 -12.21 -1.61 12.42
C PRO A 145 -12.54 -1.60 10.92
N ARG A 146 -13.34 -2.58 10.47
CA ARG A 146 -13.71 -2.76 9.06
C ARG A 146 -14.63 -1.66 8.53
N ARG A 147 -15.58 -1.18 9.35
CA ARG A 147 -16.51 -0.14 8.93
C ARG A 147 -15.79 1.19 8.74
N LEU A 148 -14.94 1.56 9.70
CA LEU A 148 -14.15 2.78 9.60
C LEU A 148 -13.18 2.73 8.41
N GLU A 149 -12.55 1.58 8.13
CA GLU A 149 -11.71 1.44 6.95
C GLU A 149 -12.50 1.68 5.65
N ARG A 150 -13.70 1.10 5.54
CA ARG A 150 -14.56 1.28 4.36
C ARG A 150 -15.03 2.72 4.15
N ALA A 151 -15.33 3.44 5.24
CA ALA A 151 -15.76 4.84 5.20
C ALA A 151 -14.71 5.79 4.57
N LYS A 152 -13.45 5.34 4.43
CA LYS A 152 -12.38 6.14 3.80
C LYS A 152 -12.42 6.11 2.28
N TRP A 153 -12.92 5.01 1.71
CA TRP A 153 -12.92 4.74 0.26
C TRP A 153 -14.20 5.20 -0.41
N HIS A 154 -15.32 5.11 0.29
CA HIS A 154 -16.64 5.42 -0.24
C HIS A 154 -17.23 6.64 0.48
N ALA A 155 -18.23 7.28 -0.13
CA ALA A 155 -19.10 8.24 0.56
C ALA A 155 -20.06 7.53 1.55
N GLU A 156 -19.60 6.46 2.22
CA GLU A 156 -20.35 5.79 3.28
C GLU A 156 -20.19 6.65 4.53
N GLN A 157 -21.07 7.63 4.70
CA GLN A 157 -21.08 8.51 5.86
C GLN A 157 -21.33 7.69 7.13
N LEU A 158 -20.58 7.99 8.19
CA LEU A 158 -20.95 7.52 9.52
C LEU A 158 -22.19 8.28 9.97
N SER A 159 -23.12 7.61 10.63
CA SER A 159 -24.32 8.26 11.18
C SER A 159 -24.01 9.22 12.32
N LEU A 160 -22.82 9.12 12.94
CA LEU A 160 -22.43 9.97 14.07
C LEU A 160 -21.90 11.33 13.65
N PHE A 161 -21.11 11.38 12.56
CA PHE A 161 -20.40 12.58 12.12
C PHE A 161 -20.17 12.53 10.60
N ASP A 162 -20.09 13.71 9.99
CA ASP A 162 -19.65 13.85 8.62
C ASP A 162 -18.14 13.56 8.46
N ILE A 163 -17.79 12.92 7.36
CA ILE A 163 -16.40 12.63 6.96
C ILE A 163 -16.19 13.19 5.57
N CYS A 164 -14.97 13.68 5.31
CA CYS A 164 -14.53 14.08 3.99
C CYS A 164 -14.82 12.97 2.96
N PRO A 165 -15.58 13.26 1.88
CA PRO A 165 -15.70 12.34 0.77
C PRO A 165 -14.31 12.01 0.21
N ASN A 166 -14.07 10.73 -0.10
CA ASN A 166 -12.78 10.26 -0.65
C ASN A 166 -11.56 10.65 0.21
N LEU A 167 -11.67 10.46 1.52
CA LEU A 167 -10.61 10.78 2.49
C LEU A 167 -9.25 10.16 2.11
N ILE A 168 -9.24 8.95 1.55
CA ILE A 168 -8.00 8.30 1.12
C ILE A 168 -7.32 9.04 -0.05
N GLY A 169 -8.10 9.54 -1.00
CA GLY A 169 -7.57 10.30 -2.13
C GLY A 169 -6.88 11.58 -1.70
N GLU A 170 -7.39 12.24 -0.65
CA GLU A 170 -6.76 13.42 -0.06
C GLU A 170 -5.42 13.13 0.59
N ALA A 171 -5.35 12.05 1.38
CA ALA A 171 -4.10 11.63 1.99
C ALA A 171 -3.06 11.26 0.91
N TYR A 172 -3.50 10.62 -0.18
CA TYR A 172 -2.63 10.30 -1.30
C TYR A 172 -2.10 11.53 -2.01
N GLN A 173 -2.94 12.55 -2.23
CA GLN A 173 -2.49 13.83 -2.80
C GLN A 173 -1.48 14.54 -1.90
N ILE A 174 -1.68 14.53 -0.58
CA ILE A 174 -0.71 15.10 0.38
C ILE A 174 0.60 14.33 0.30
N ALA A 175 0.57 13.00 0.37
CA ALA A 175 1.78 12.18 0.32
C ALA A 175 2.53 12.33 -1.01
N GLU A 176 1.81 12.45 -2.12
CA GLU A 176 2.37 12.70 -3.45
C GLU A 176 3.09 14.05 -3.52
N ASN A 177 2.42 15.12 -3.08
CA ASN A 177 2.98 16.47 -3.11
C ASN A 177 4.19 16.64 -2.19
N GLU A 178 4.14 16.06 -1.00
CA GLU A 178 5.13 16.33 0.05
C GLU A 178 6.29 15.33 0.06
N LEU A 179 6.03 14.08 -0.34
CA LEU A 179 7.04 13.01 -0.28
C LEU A 179 7.45 12.53 -1.68
N VAL A 180 6.51 12.16 -2.55
CA VAL A 180 6.81 11.61 -3.88
C VAL A 180 7.52 12.65 -4.75
N ASN A 181 6.93 13.85 -4.90
CA ASN A 181 7.53 14.92 -5.71
C ASN A 181 8.90 15.36 -5.18
N ARG A 182 9.12 15.25 -3.86
CA ARG A 182 10.43 15.52 -3.24
C ARG A 182 11.46 14.46 -3.61
N PHE A 183 11.09 13.19 -3.53
CA PHE A 183 11.94 12.08 -3.96
C PHE A 183 12.25 12.16 -5.45
N GLU A 184 11.24 12.38 -6.30
CA GLU A 184 11.40 12.53 -7.74
C GLU A 184 12.38 13.65 -8.08
N ARG A 185 12.23 14.82 -7.44
CA ARG A 185 13.16 15.93 -7.61
C ARG A 185 14.59 15.53 -7.22
N GLY A 186 14.77 14.85 -6.10
CA GLY A 186 16.08 14.36 -5.67
C GLY A 186 16.71 13.39 -6.65
N VAL A 187 15.93 12.44 -7.19
CA VAL A 187 16.39 11.50 -8.21
C VAL A 187 16.76 12.24 -9.50
N ARG A 188 15.92 13.18 -9.94
CA ARG A 188 16.15 13.97 -11.16
C ARG A 188 17.42 14.80 -11.06
N ASP A 189 17.64 15.50 -9.94
CA ASP A 189 18.83 16.31 -9.70
C ASP A 189 20.09 15.43 -9.80
N ILE A 190 20.08 14.25 -9.16
CA ILE A 190 21.19 13.31 -9.21
C ILE A 190 21.39 12.75 -10.63
N LEU A 191 20.32 12.39 -11.34
CA LEU A 191 20.45 11.91 -12.72
C LEU A 191 21.02 12.96 -13.67
N ALA A 192 20.73 14.25 -13.45
CA ALA A 192 21.24 15.35 -14.27
C ALA A 192 22.75 15.59 -14.06
N GLU A 193 23.26 15.34 -12.85
CA GLU A 193 24.66 15.54 -12.48
C GLU A 193 25.56 14.33 -12.81
N ASN A 194 24.99 13.23 -13.30
CA ASN A 194 25.71 11.97 -13.47
C ASN A 194 25.66 11.43 -14.92
N PRO A 195 26.76 10.81 -15.41
CA PRO A 195 26.81 10.21 -16.75
C PRO A 195 25.71 9.16 -17.02
N GLU A 196 25.31 9.04 -18.30
CA GLU A 196 24.29 8.08 -18.77
C GLU A 196 24.55 6.64 -18.33
N GLU A 197 25.81 6.20 -18.30
CA GLU A 197 26.20 4.84 -17.89
C GLU A 197 25.77 4.49 -16.46
N TYR A 198 25.66 5.47 -15.56
CA TYR A 198 25.27 5.24 -14.16
C TYR A 198 23.77 5.38 -13.91
N LYS A 199 23.01 5.98 -14.83
CA LYS A 199 21.58 6.29 -14.59
C LYS A 199 20.79 5.06 -14.21
N ARG A 200 21.10 3.91 -14.85
CA ARG A 200 20.41 2.65 -14.55
C ARG A 200 20.60 2.23 -13.10
N ASP A 201 21.83 2.24 -12.64
CA ASP A 201 22.17 1.82 -11.29
C ASP A 201 21.73 2.86 -10.25
N ILE A 202 21.74 4.15 -10.60
CA ILE A 202 21.20 5.24 -9.76
C ILE A 202 19.71 5.03 -9.49
N ILE A 203 18.89 4.75 -10.52
CA ILE A 203 17.44 4.53 -10.34
C ILE A 203 17.19 3.32 -9.45
N ARG A 204 17.89 2.20 -9.71
CA ARG A 204 17.80 0.97 -8.90
C ARG A 204 18.16 1.24 -7.44
N ALA A 205 19.25 1.97 -7.23
CA ALA A 205 19.75 2.32 -5.93
C ALA A 205 18.84 3.30 -5.17
N ALA A 206 18.25 4.28 -5.86
CA ALA A 206 17.29 5.22 -5.28
C ALA A 206 16.05 4.50 -4.73
N ILE A 207 15.52 3.53 -5.49
CA ILE A 207 14.40 2.68 -5.04
C ILE A 207 14.79 1.86 -3.80
N ALA A 208 15.99 1.29 -3.79
CA ALA A 208 16.51 0.54 -2.65
C ALA A 208 16.67 1.42 -1.40
N ILE A 209 17.19 2.64 -1.54
CA ILE A 209 17.30 3.63 -0.44
C ILE A 209 15.93 3.99 0.11
N LEU A 210 14.96 4.26 -0.76
CA LEU A 210 13.60 4.58 -0.35
C LEU A 210 12.95 3.42 0.40
N ALA A 211 13.07 2.19 -0.12
CA ALA A 211 12.53 1.01 0.56
C ALA A 211 13.16 0.81 1.95
N ALA A 212 14.48 0.97 2.07
CA ALA A 212 15.17 0.94 3.36
C ALA A 212 14.68 2.07 4.29
N ARG A 213 14.43 3.26 3.75
CA ARG A 213 13.96 4.43 4.49
C ARG A 213 12.54 4.26 5.04
N ILE A 214 11.63 3.67 4.27
CA ILE A 214 10.28 3.32 4.73
C ILE A 214 10.35 2.20 5.77
N LEU A 215 11.17 1.16 5.51
CA LEU A 215 11.34 0.04 6.43
C LEU A 215 11.81 0.50 7.81
N ARG A 216 12.82 1.37 7.85
CA ARG A 216 13.35 1.96 9.09
C ARG A 216 12.25 2.57 9.96
N ASP A 217 11.38 3.38 9.35
CA ASP A 217 10.35 4.13 10.07
C ASP A 217 9.23 3.22 10.55
N ARG A 218 8.79 2.27 9.71
CA ARG A 218 7.82 1.25 10.13
C ARG A 218 8.36 0.42 11.32
N LEU A 219 9.66 0.15 11.34
CA LEU A 219 10.33 -0.54 12.46
C LEU A 219 10.71 0.36 13.64
N ARG A 220 10.52 1.69 13.51
CA ARG A 220 10.92 2.70 14.50
C ARG A 220 12.38 2.57 14.93
N LYS A 221 13.26 2.28 13.97
CA LYS A 221 14.70 2.14 14.21
C LYS A 221 15.41 3.47 14.01
N LYS A 222 16.56 3.61 14.67
CA LYS A 222 17.45 4.76 14.54
C LYS A 222 18.57 4.42 13.57
N TRP A 223 18.34 4.61 12.27
CA TRP A 223 19.38 4.55 11.25
C TRP A 223 19.59 5.99 10.75
N PRO A 224 20.66 6.68 11.20
CA PRO A 224 20.89 8.08 10.86
C PRO A 224 21.05 8.24 9.35
N THR A 225 20.35 9.22 8.77
CA THR A 225 20.52 9.54 7.35
C THR A 225 21.86 10.22 7.06
N SER A 226 22.45 10.85 8.09
CA SER A 226 23.73 11.56 8.02
C SER A 226 24.94 10.67 7.74
N ASP A 227 24.84 9.37 8.00
CA ASP A 227 25.98 8.44 7.91
C ASP A 227 26.25 7.99 6.46
N GLY A 228 25.43 8.47 5.52
CA GLY A 228 25.50 8.14 4.10
C GLY A 228 24.84 6.80 3.75
N VAL A 229 24.65 6.58 2.45
CA VAL A 229 23.89 5.47 1.88
C VAL A 229 24.49 4.12 2.21
N ILE A 230 25.82 4.01 2.24
CA ILE A 230 26.51 2.73 2.49
C ILE A 230 26.11 2.18 3.86
N HIS A 231 26.35 2.95 4.92
CA HIS A 231 26.01 2.56 6.29
C HIS A 231 24.49 2.41 6.47
N PHE A 232 23.70 3.30 5.87
CA PHE A 232 22.25 3.24 5.96
C PHE A 232 21.69 1.91 5.44
N LEU A 233 22.20 1.42 4.30
CA LEU A 233 21.73 0.17 3.70
C LEU A 233 22.26 -1.08 4.38
N GLU A 234 23.40 -1.01 5.08
CA GLU A 234 23.87 -2.12 5.90
C GLU A 234 22.86 -2.51 6.98
N TYR A 235 22.20 -1.52 7.61
CA TYR A 235 21.12 -1.80 8.55
C TYR A 235 19.94 -2.53 7.89
N ALA A 236 19.56 -2.13 6.67
CA ALA A 236 18.44 -2.73 5.94
C ALA A 236 18.72 -4.17 5.48
N ARG A 237 19.99 -4.51 5.16
CA ARG A 237 20.40 -5.87 4.76
C ARG A 237 20.13 -6.94 5.81
N ALA A 238 20.07 -6.57 7.09
CA ALA A 238 19.72 -7.50 8.17
C ALA A 238 18.28 -8.04 8.05
N PHE A 239 17.39 -7.28 7.41
CA PHE A 239 15.97 -7.64 7.22
C PHE A 239 15.71 -8.31 5.87
N LEU A 240 16.56 -8.01 4.89
CA LEU A 240 16.46 -8.57 3.54
C LEU A 240 17.85 -9.02 3.03
N PRO A 241 18.37 -10.17 3.51
CA PRO A 241 19.66 -10.68 3.09
C PRO A 241 19.72 -10.88 1.58
N GLY A 242 20.82 -10.44 0.95
CA GLY A 242 21.01 -10.54 -0.50
C GLY A 242 20.45 -9.37 -1.31
N HIS A 243 19.68 -8.47 -0.70
CA HIS A 243 19.22 -7.24 -1.32
C HIS A 243 19.97 -6.01 -0.79
N PHE A 244 19.61 -4.81 -1.26
CA PHE A 244 20.26 -3.53 -0.88
C PHE A 244 21.78 -3.51 -1.16
N LYS A 245 22.24 -4.32 -2.11
CA LYS A 245 23.63 -4.32 -2.58
C LYS A 245 23.78 -3.30 -3.70
N ILE A 246 24.63 -2.31 -3.47
CA ILE A 246 24.88 -1.19 -4.37
C ILE A 246 26.39 -0.95 -4.32
N SER A 247 27.00 -0.59 -5.45
CA SER A 247 28.42 -0.27 -5.48
C SER A 247 28.70 1.03 -4.72
N ASP A 248 29.86 1.10 -4.06
CA ASP A 248 30.26 2.27 -3.26
C ASP A 248 30.25 3.58 -4.08
N ILE A 249 30.59 3.49 -5.37
CA ILE A 249 30.58 4.63 -6.30
C ILE A 249 29.15 5.17 -6.45
N ILE A 250 28.17 4.29 -6.68
CA ILE A 250 26.77 4.67 -6.82
C ILE A 250 26.19 5.13 -5.48
N ALA A 251 26.54 4.46 -4.39
CA ALA A 251 26.08 4.83 -3.05
C ALA A 251 26.51 6.27 -2.68
N LYS A 252 27.78 6.63 -2.88
CA LYS A 252 28.29 7.99 -2.64
C LYS A 252 27.58 9.05 -3.47
N ARG A 253 27.25 8.74 -4.74
CA ARG A 253 26.47 9.65 -5.61
C ARG A 253 25.05 9.88 -5.10
N LEU A 254 24.52 8.97 -4.28
CA LEU A 254 23.17 9.02 -3.72
C LEU A 254 23.12 9.53 -2.27
N ASP A 255 24.25 9.85 -1.64
CA ASP A 255 24.27 10.50 -0.32
C ASP A 255 23.39 11.76 -0.27
N PRO A 256 23.39 12.64 -1.29
CA PRO A 256 22.48 13.79 -1.32
C PRO A 256 21.00 13.38 -1.31
N LEU A 257 20.62 12.27 -1.96
CA LEU A 257 19.23 11.78 -1.95
C LEU A 257 18.78 11.49 -0.52
N LEU A 258 19.60 10.74 0.21
CA LEU A 258 19.31 10.34 1.58
C LEU A 258 19.33 11.52 2.55
N ILE A 259 20.37 12.34 2.49
CA ILE A 259 20.63 13.41 3.48
C ILE A 259 19.74 14.64 3.26
N LYS A 260 19.39 14.97 2.02
CA LYS A 260 18.61 16.18 1.70
C LYS A 260 17.14 15.88 1.42
N TYR A 261 16.85 14.84 0.64
CA TYR A 261 15.49 14.59 0.16
C TYR A 261 14.73 13.58 1.02
N LEU A 262 15.43 12.62 1.64
CA LEU A 262 14.85 11.56 2.47
C LEU A 262 15.30 11.63 3.95
N ASN A 263 15.56 12.84 4.44
CA ASN A 263 16.22 13.07 5.72
C ASN A 263 15.38 12.67 6.96
N ASP A 264 15.97 12.85 8.14
CA ASP A 264 15.38 12.48 9.43
C ASP A 264 14.20 13.35 9.89
N THR A 265 13.90 14.47 9.21
CA THR A 265 12.76 15.32 9.58
C THR A 265 11.42 14.81 9.03
N LEU A 266 11.47 13.83 8.13
CA LEU A 266 10.31 13.22 7.49
C LEU A 266 9.98 11.87 8.16
N ASP A 267 8.70 11.52 8.19
CA ASP A 267 8.24 10.19 8.63
C ASP A 267 7.54 9.49 7.46
N PHE A 268 8.07 8.33 7.09
CA PHE A 268 7.60 7.46 6.00
C PHE A 268 6.80 6.24 6.52
N SER A 269 6.61 6.11 7.84
CA SER A 269 5.89 4.97 8.44
C SER A 269 4.45 4.87 7.95
N GLN A 270 3.80 6.00 7.68
CA GLN A 270 2.41 6.07 7.23
C GLN A 270 2.25 5.99 5.70
N VAL A 271 3.34 5.98 4.92
CA VAL A 271 3.26 5.84 3.45
C VAL A 271 2.52 4.56 3.10
N SER A 272 1.41 4.66 2.37
CA SER A 272 0.65 3.48 1.91
C SER A 272 1.36 2.79 0.74
N ILE A 273 0.96 1.54 0.46
CA ILE A 273 1.54 0.78 -0.66
C ILE A 273 1.30 1.44 -2.02
N ASP A 274 0.14 2.08 -2.17
CA ASP A 274 -0.21 2.89 -3.33
C ASP A 274 0.83 3.98 -3.60
N ILE A 275 1.21 4.68 -2.54
CA ILE A 275 2.22 5.73 -2.62
C ILE A 275 3.62 5.12 -2.85
N VAL A 276 3.93 3.95 -2.31
CA VAL A 276 5.16 3.20 -2.66
C VAL A 276 5.22 2.93 -4.18
N GLY A 277 4.11 2.50 -4.78
CA GLY A 277 3.99 2.34 -6.23
C GLY A 277 4.31 3.62 -6.98
N LYS A 278 3.71 4.75 -6.57
CA LYS A 278 3.98 6.08 -7.16
C LYS A 278 5.43 6.50 -7.02
N PHE A 279 6.07 6.24 -5.89
CA PHE A 279 7.50 6.52 -5.74
C PHE A 279 8.34 5.75 -6.75
N TYR A 280 8.08 4.45 -6.91
CA TYR A 280 8.83 3.63 -7.85
C TYR A 280 8.61 4.09 -9.29
N GLU A 281 7.38 4.44 -9.66
CA GLU A 281 7.11 5.06 -10.96
C GLU A 281 7.87 6.39 -11.15
N SER A 282 7.82 7.27 -10.15
CA SER A 282 8.48 8.59 -10.20
C SER A 282 10.01 8.48 -10.31
N ALA A 283 10.61 7.39 -9.81
CA ALA A 283 12.04 7.13 -9.93
C ALA A 283 12.50 7.05 -11.40
N PHE A 284 11.60 6.68 -12.32
CA PHE A 284 11.94 6.55 -13.74
C PHE A 284 11.99 7.87 -14.50
N VAL A 285 11.52 8.99 -13.90
CA VAL A 285 11.51 10.39 -14.38
C VAL A 285 10.86 10.64 -15.75
N THR A 286 11.05 9.76 -16.74
CA THR A 286 10.50 9.82 -18.09
C THR A 286 9.73 8.56 -18.42
N LYS A 287 8.68 8.71 -19.24
CA LYS A 287 7.84 7.60 -19.70
C LYS A 287 8.63 6.63 -20.57
N GLU A 288 9.56 7.14 -21.37
CA GLU A 288 10.42 6.34 -22.26
C GLU A 288 11.28 5.36 -21.45
N THR A 289 11.84 5.79 -20.31
CA THR A 289 12.64 4.92 -19.45
C THR A 289 11.79 3.81 -18.82
N ARG A 290 10.57 4.17 -18.38
CA ARG A 290 9.59 3.21 -17.83
C ARG A 290 9.19 2.16 -18.87
N ASP A 291 8.85 2.59 -20.08
CA ASP A 291 8.44 1.73 -21.19
C ASP A 291 9.59 0.81 -21.66
N GLN A 292 10.81 1.35 -21.77
CA GLN A 292 12.01 0.56 -22.12
C GLN A 292 12.31 -0.55 -21.11
N TRP A 293 12.00 -0.31 -19.84
CA TRP A 293 12.30 -1.26 -18.76
C TRP A 293 11.09 -2.14 -18.42
N GLY A 294 9.97 -2.00 -19.14
CA GLY A 294 8.80 -2.86 -19.02
C GLY A 294 8.12 -2.81 -17.65
N ILE A 295 8.26 -1.71 -16.92
CA ILE A 295 7.66 -1.55 -15.59
C ILE A 295 6.26 -0.97 -15.77
N HIS A 296 5.27 -1.85 -15.70
CA HIS A 296 3.86 -1.49 -15.74
C HIS A 296 3.26 -1.65 -14.35
N TYR A 297 2.86 -0.55 -13.74
CA TYR A 297 2.16 -0.56 -12.47
C TYR A 297 0.67 -0.83 -12.70
N THR A 298 0.11 -1.74 -11.91
CA THR A 298 -1.34 -1.89 -11.83
C THR A 298 -1.84 -0.98 -10.71
N PRO A 299 -2.73 -0.01 -10.97
CA PRO A 299 -3.32 0.81 -9.92
C PRO A 299 -3.91 -0.06 -8.81
N SER A 300 -3.59 0.23 -7.55
CA SER A 300 -4.03 -0.60 -6.41
C SER A 300 -5.55 -0.68 -6.31
N LEU A 301 -6.27 0.40 -6.63
CA LEU A 301 -7.74 0.37 -6.68
C LEU A 301 -8.23 -0.69 -7.66
N LEU A 302 -7.60 -0.81 -8.84
CA LEU A 302 -7.92 -1.83 -9.81
C LEU A 302 -7.58 -3.23 -9.28
N ALA A 303 -6.36 -3.41 -8.73
CA ALA A 303 -5.91 -4.67 -8.15
C ALA A 303 -6.82 -5.17 -7.01
N LYS A 304 -7.16 -4.28 -6.07
CA LYS A 304 -8.09 -4.54 -4.95
C LYS A 304 -9.50 -4.83 -5.47
N THR A 305 -9.98 -4.09 -6.47
CA THR A 305 -11.32 -4.30 -7.05
C THR A 305 -11.43 -5.66 -7.73
N LEU A 306 -10.43 -6.01 -8.56
CA LEU A 306 -10.34 -7.32 -9.22
C LEU A 306 -10.46 -8.46 -8.20
N LEU A 307 -9.63 -8.43 -7.16
CA LEU A 307 -9.59 -9.49 -6.14
C LEU A 307 -10.82 -9.52 -5.21
N ARG A 308 -11.42 -8.37 -4.89
CA ARG A 308 -12.64 -8.32 -4.08
C ARG A 308 -13.83 -8.97 -4.77
N ARG A 309 -13.85 -8.94 -6.10
CA ARG A 309 -14.94 -9.50 -6.91
C ARG A 309 -14.76 -10.98 -7.21
N MET A 310 -13.56 -11.51 -7.01
CA MET A 310 -13.32 -12.96 -7.09
C MET A 310 -13.96 -13.66 -5.88
N PRO A 311 -14.78 -14.71 -6.10
CA PRO A 311 -15.44 -15.47 -5.03
C PRO A 311 -14.48 -16.46 -4.37
N ILE A 312 -13.35 -15.98 -3.85
CA ILE A 312 -12.29 -16.85 -3.29
C ILE A 312 -12.74 -17.68 -2.08
N GLU A 313 -13.86 -17.31 -1.45
CA GLU A 313 -14.51 -18.07 -0.40
C GLU A 313 -15.01 -19.45 -0.86
N GLU A 314 -15.32 -19.62 -2.14
CA GLU A 314 -15.72 -20.90 -2.74
C GLU A 314 -14.56 -21.91 -2.76
N ILE A 315 -13.31 -21.42 -2.69
CA ILE A 315 -12.13 -22.26 -2.56
C ILE A 315 -11.87 -22.56 -1.07
N PRO A 316 -11.68 -23.83 -0.67
CA PRO A 316 -11.34 -24.20 0.70
C PRO A 316 -10.11 -23.42 1.23
N PRO A 317 -10.13 -22.90 2.48
CA PRO A 317 -9.07 -22.03 2.99
C PRO A 317 -7.64 -22.58 2.86
N ASP A 318 -7.45 -23.88 3.05
CA ASP A 318 -6.17 -24.60 2.95
C ASP A 318 -5.68 -24.76 1.51
N LYS A 319 -6.56 -24.59 0.53
CA LYS A 319 -6.22 -24.68 -0.89
C LYS A 319 -5.97 -23.32 -1.52
N ARG A 320 -6.36 -22.20 -0.91
CA ARG A 320 -6.27 -20.86 -1.53
C ARG A 320 -4.83 -20.48 -1.81
N ILE A 321 -4.38 -20.73 -3.04
CA ILE A 321 -3.02 -20.46 -3.51
C ILE A 321 -3.12 -19.45 -4.65
N LEU A 322 -2.64 -18.25 -4.39
CA LEU A 322 -2.64 -17.13 -5.31
C LEU A 322 -1.31 -17.03 -6.04
N ALA A 323 -1.37 -16.82 -7.36
CA ALA A 323 -0.20 -16.65 -8.17
C ALA A 323 -0.35 -15.51 -9.19
N ASP A 324 0.75 -14.79 -9.45
CA ASP A 324 0.85 -13.81 -10.52
C ASP A 324 2.06 -14.12 -11.42
N PRO A 325 1.85 -14.54 -12.68
CA PRO A 325 2.91 -14.92 -13.60
C PRO A 325 3.70 -13.72 -14.19
N THR A 326 3.18 -12.50 -14.06
CA THR A 326 3.75 -11.25 -14.60
C THR A 326 3.61 -10.15 -13.56
N CYS A 327 4.19 -10.37 -12.38
CA CYS A 327 3.85 -9.63 -11.18
C CYS A 327 4.34 -8.18 -11.16
N GLY A 328 5.26 -7.79 -12.06
CA GLY A 328 5.81 -6.44 -12.10
C GLY A 328 6.33 -6.00 -10.74
N SER A 329 5.87 -4.85 -10.25
CA SER A 329 6.21 -4.30 -8.92
C SER A 329 5.47 -4.95 -7.74
N GLY A 330 4.61 -5.94 -7.97
CA GLY A 330 3.94 -6.73 -6.95
C GLY A 330 2.58 -6.21 -6.47
N SER A 331 1.96 -5.24 -7.14
CA SER A 331 0.68 -4.63 -6.70
C SER A 331 -0.48 -5.64 -6.58
N LEU A 332 -0.60 -6.56 -7.53
CA LEU A 332 -1.63 -7.62 -7.50
C LEU A 332 -1.36 -8.64 -6.39
N LEU A 333 -0.09 -8.99 -6.14
CA LEU A 333 0.31 -9.87 -5.03
C LEU A 333 0.02 -9.23 -3.67
N ALA A 334 0.30 -7.93 -3.55
CA ALA A 334 0.00 -7.11 -2.40
C ALA A 334 -1.52 -7.09 -2.07
N ALA A 335 -2.35 -6.79 -3.07
CA ALA A 335 -3.81 -6.88 -2.92
C ALA A 335 -4.27 -8.33 -2.65
N GLY A 336 -3.56 -9.31 -3.22
CA GLY A 336 -3.78 -10.75 -3.01
C GLY A 336 -3.62 -11.16 -1.57
N TYR A 337 -2.55 -10.66 -0.94
CA TYR A 337 -2.30 -10.87 0.47
C TYR A 337 -3.44 -10.34 1.34
N GLU A 338 -3.86 -9.09 1.12
CA GLU A 338 -4.97 -8.49 1.87
C GLU A 338 -6.26 -9.30 1.72
N ARG A 339 -6.59 -9.67 0.47
CA ARG A 339 -7.80 -10.43 0.16
C ARG A 339 -7.82 -11.80 0.82
N LEU A 340 -6.70 -12.53 0.78
CA LEU A 340 -6.56 -13.83 1.44
C LEU A 340 -6.57 -13.70 2.96
N ALA A 341 -5.92 -12.66 3.49
CA ALA A 341 -5.92 -12.37 4.91
C ALA A 341 -7.34 -12.10 5.42
N ASP A 342 -8.15 -11.36 4.68
CA ASP A 342 -9.54 -11.03 5.04
C ASP A 342 -10.50 -12.22 4.94
N ALA A 343 -10.25 -13.13 4.00
CA ALA A 343 -11.03 -14.35 3.82
C ALA A 343 -10.67 -15.45 4.82
N SER A 344 -9.62 -15.26 5.64
CA SER A 344 -9.23 -16.23 6.66
C SER A 344 -10.14 -16.14 7.88
N TYR A 345 -10.85 -17.23 8.19
CA TYR A 345 -11.69 -17.33 9.38
C TYR A 345 -10.94 -17.90 10.60
N ARG A 346 -9.68 -18.31 10.43
CA ARG A 346 -8.88 -18.88 11.52
C ARG A 346 -8.33 -17.77 12.41
N ARG A 347 -8.56 -17.87 13.72
CA ARG A 347 -7.89 -17.05 14.74
C ARG A 347 -6.45 -17.54 14.89
N LEU A 348 -5.56 -17.00 14.06
CA LEU A 348 -4.13 -17.22 14.12
C LEU A 348 -3.45 -16.05 14.81
N SER A 349 -2.28 -16.28 15.41
CA SER A 349 -1.37 -15.18 15.73
C SER A 349 -0.96 -14.45 14.44
N ASP A 350 -0.50 -13.19 14.56
CA ASP A 350 -0.01 -12.42 13.42
C ASP A 350 1.13 -13.15 12.68
N ASP A 351 2.04 -13.75 13.44
CA ASP A 351 3.17 -14.53 12.90
C ASP A 351 2.70 -15.75 12.10
N GLU A 352 1.79 -16.56 12.65
CA GLU A 352 1.24 -17.74 11.98
C GLU A 352 0.42 -17.36 10.75
N ARG A 353 -0.38 -16.29 10.85
CA ARG A 353 -1.16 -15.75 9.74
C ARG A 353 -0.24 -15.31 8.61
N HIS A 354 0.81 -14.55 8.95
CA HIS A 354 1.81 -14.12 7.98
C HIS A 354 2.50 -15.32 7.32
N GLN A 355 2.98 -16.29 8.09
CA GLN A 355 3.63 -17.50 7.55
C GLN A 355 2.71 -18.32 6.64
N THR A 356 1.42 -18.41 6.97
CA THR A 356 0.44 -19.10 6.13
C THR A 356 0.26 -18.37 4.79
N LEU A 357 0.11 -17.05 4.82
CA LEU A 357 -0.13 -16.23 3.64
C LEU A 357 1.07 -16.20 2.69
N ILE A 358 2.28 -16.01 3.19
CA ILE A 358 3.49 -15.96 2.33
C ILE A 358 3.79 -17.31 1.67
N ASN A 359 3.34 -18.42 2.25
CA ASN A 359 3.47 -19.75 1.65
C ASN A 359 2.39 -20.05 0.60
N SER A 360 1.38 -19.18 0.50
CA SER A 360 0.22 -19.32 -0.39
C SER A 360 0.22 -18.31 -1.53
N ILE A 361 1.22 -17.42 -1.60
CA ILE A 361 1.30 -16.35 -2.59
C ILE A 361 2.61 -16.45 -3.36
N PHE A 362 2.51 -16.53 -4.68
CA PHE A 362 3.64 -16.75 -5.58
C PHE A 362 3.66 -15.70 -6.69
N GLY A 363 4.83 -15.15 -6.98
CA GLY A 363 5.01 -14.20 -8.07
C GLY A 363 6.02 -14.70 -9.09
N ASN A 364 5.95 -14.17 -10.30
CA ASN A 364 6.98 -14.33 -11.31
C ASN A 364 7.08 -13.06 -12.16
N ASP A 365 8.29 -12.68 -12.53
CA ASP A 365 8.50 -11.73 -13.61
C ASP A 365 9.75 -12.09 -14.41
N LYS A 366 9.78 -11.76 -15.71
CA LYS A 366 10.97 -12.00 -16.54
C LYS A 366 12.11 -11.03 -16.24
N ASP A 367 11.77 -9.80 -15.81
CA ASP A 367 12.76 -8.79 -15.43
C ASP A 367 13.19 -9.00 -13.98
N GLN A 368 14.50 -9.20 -13.79
CA GLN A 368 15.12 -9.29 -12.48
C GLN A 368 14.84 -8.05 -11.62
N PHE A 369 14.77 -6.87 -12.23
CA PHE A 369 14.54 -5.66 -11.49
C PHE A 369 13.09 -5.53 -10.99
N ALA A 370 12.10 -5.94 -11.80
CA ALA A 370 10.72 -6.05 -11.35
C ALA A 370 10.59 -7.02 -10.18
N VAL A 371 11.25 -8.20 -10.25
CA VAL A 371 11.31 -9.17 -9.15
C VAL A 371 11.88 -8.55 -7.87
N GLU A 372 12.93 -7.73 -7.97
CA GLU A 372 13.52 -7.04 -6.82
C GLU A 372 12.58 -6.00 -6.23
N ILE A 373 11.91 -5.20 -7.08
CA ILE A 373 10.90 -4.23 -6.65
C ILE A 373 9.76 -4.95 -5.94
N ALA A 374 9.18 -5.99 -6.52
CA ALA A 374 8.10 -6.77 -5.91
C ALA A 374 8.48 -7.29 -4.52
N ARG A 375 9.69 -7.83 -4.37
CA ARG A 375 10.20 -8.28 -3.07
C ARG A 375 10.30 -7.12 -2.07
N MET A 376 10.79 -5.94 -2.48
CA MET A 376 10.84 -4.76 -1.60
C MET A 376 9.43 -4.28 -1.24
N THR A 377 8.52 -4.13 -2.20
CA THR A 377 7.11 -3.79 -2.02
C THR A 377 6.46 -4.68 -0.97
N LEU A 378 6.57 -6.00 -1.15
CA LEU A 378 5.93 -7.01 -0.30
C LEU A 378 6.58 -7.12 1.09
N MET A 379 7.89 -6.87 1.20
CA MET A 379 8.57 -6.76 2.49
C MET A 379 8.02 -5.61 3.32
N LEU A 380 7.71 -4.47 2.70
CA LEU A 380 7.21 -3.31 3.42
C LEU A 380 5.89 -3.60 4.13
N PHE A 381 5.07 -4.55 3.67
CA PHE A 381 3.78 -4.85 4.29
C PHE A 381 3.85 -5.31 5.74
N HIS A 382 4.85 -6.11 6.12
CA HIS A 382 4.89 -6.74 7.46
C HIS A 382 6.28 -6.71 8.13
N PRO A 383 6.88 -5.55 8.40
CA PRO A 383 8.07 -5.48 9.23
C PRO A 383 7.71 -5.91 10.67
N PRO A 384 8.53 -6.71 11.38
CA PRO A 384 9.91 -7.10 11.06
C PRO A 384 10.07 -8.46 10.38
N HIS A 385 9.00 -9.08 9.87
CA HIS A 385 9.11 -10.39 9.26
C HIS A 385 10.09 -10.36 8.09
N LYS A 386 11.00 -11.34 8.07
CA LYS A 386 11.94 -11.50 6.96
C LYS A 386 11.15 -11.76 5.68
N ASN A 387 11.65 -11.21 4.58
CA ASN A 387 11.07 -11.46 3.28
C ASN A 387 11.37 -12.89 2.83
N ASN A 388 10.35 -13.73 2.89
CA ASN A 388 10.36 -15.08 2.31
C ASN A 388 9.39 -15.15 1.11
N TRP A 389 9.08 -14.02 0.48
CA TRP A 389 8.17 -13.95 -0.64
C TRP A 389 8.75 -14.70 -1.84
N LYS A 390 7.97 -15.65 -2.37
CA LYS A 390 8.36 -16.54 -3.45
C LYS A 390 8.11 -15.87 -4.79
N ILE A 391 9.00 -14.94 -5.14
CA ILE A 391 8.98 -14.25 -6.44
C ILE A 391 10.05 -14.89 -7.33
N ASN A 392 9.66 -15.55 -8.41
CA ASN A 392 10.53 -16.24 -9.34
C ASN A 392 10.93 -15.34 -10.52
N ARG A 393 11.98 -15.77 -11.25
CA ARG A 393 12.37 -15.13 -12.51
C ARG A 393 12.36 -16.13 -13.65
N LEU A 394 11.27 -16.15 -14.40
CA LEU A 394 11.06 -16.99 -15.57
C LEU A 394 10.35 -16.18 -16.67
N ASP A 395 10.64 -16.51 -17.92
CA ASP A 395 9.90 -15.97 -19.05
C ASP A 395 8.53 -16.66 -19.16
N ALA A 396 7.48 -15.93 -18.78
CA ALA A 396 6.10 -16.41 -18.81
C ALA A 396 5.57 -16.64 -20.23
N GLU A 397 6.25 -16.12 -21.27
CA GLU A 397 5.86 -16.35 -22.67
C GLU A 397 6.44 -17.63 -23.26
N GLY A 398 7.33 -18.31 -22.53
CA GLY A 398 8.03 -19.50 -22.99
C GLY A 398 7.22 -20.79 -22.82
N ASN A 399 7.29 -21.71 -23.78
CA ASN A 399 6.55 -22.99 -23.74
C ASN A 399 6.87 -23.85 -22.50
N SER A 400 8.07 -23.73 -21.94
CA SER A 400 8.47 -24.45 -20.72
C SER A 400 8.05 -23.77 -19.41
N PHE A 401 7.36 -22.62 -19.49
CA PHE A 401 7.06 -21.81 -18.32
C PHE A 401 6.25 -22.57 -17.28
N LYS A 402 5.09 -23.14 -17.66
CA LYS A 402 4.24 -23.93 -16.77
C LYS A 402 5.02 -24.98 -15.98
N SER A 403 5.76 -25.87 -16.67
CA SER A 403 6.48 -26.95 -15.98
C SER A 403 7.57 -26.43 -15.06
N LYS A 404 8.35 -25.43 -15.49
CA LYS A 404 9.40 -24.82 -14.66
C LYS A 404 8.82 -24.11 -13.44
N TRP A 405 7.76 -23.32 -13.63
CA TRP A 405 7.19 -22.50 -12.57
C TRP A 405 6.47 -23.37 -11.54
N ILE A 406 5.63 -24.32 -11.96
CA ILE A 406 4.99 -25.30 -11.06
C ILE A 406 6.04 -26.07 -10.24
N ASN A 407 7.14 -26.50 -10.87
CA ASN A 407 8.23 -27.18 -10.15
C ASN A 407 8.92 -26.27 -9.12
N GLN A 408 9.07 -24.97 -9.41
CA GLN A 408 9.67 -24.01 -8.47
C GLN A 408 8.75 -23.65 -7.31
N ILE A 409 7.45 -23.52 -7.54
CA ILE A 409 6.48 -23.20 -6.48
C ILE A 409 6.09 -24.45 -5.66
N GLY A 410 6.22 -25.64 -6.24
CA GLY A 410 5.97 -26.94 -5.57
C GLY A 410 4.49 -27.27 -5.36
N THR A 411 3.58 -26.50 -5.94
CA THR A 411 2.13 -26.67 -5.85
C THR A 411 1.44 -26.06 -7.06
N ARG A 412 0.15 -26.30 -7.27
CA ARG A 412 -0.62 -25.69 -8.37
C ARG A 412 -1.49 -24.57 -7.80
N PRO A 413 -1.40 -23.32 -8.31
CA PRO A 413 -2.26 -22.24 -7.84
C PRO A 413 -3.69 -22.45 -8.33
N ASN A 414 -4.67 -22.05 -7.52
CA ASN A 414 -6.08 -22.06 -7.90
C ASN A 414 -6.69 -20.66 -7.96
N ILE A 415 -5.91 -19.64 -7.64
CA ILE A 415 -6.26 -18.25 -7.86
C ILE A 415 -5.11 -17.68 -8.69
N ILE A 416 -5.38 -17.27 -9.92
CA ILE A 416 -4.40 -16.57 -10.75
C ILE A 416 -4.88 -15.14 -10.95
N VAL A 417 -3.99 -14.19 -10.70
CA VAL A 417 -4.19 -12.78 -11.07
C VAL A 417 -3.07 -12.32 -11.98
N ALA A 418 -3.37 -11.52 -13.00
CA ALA A 418 -2.32 -11.04 -13.90
C ALA A 418 -2.67 -9.69 -14.54
N ASN A 419 -1.64 -8.89 -14.76
CA ASN A 419 -1.63 -7.78 -15.71
C ASN A 419 -0.48 -8.00 -16.71
N PRO A 420 -0.70 -8.80 -17.77
CA PRO A 420 0.33 -9.12 -18.75
C PRO A 420 0.81 -7.89 -19.53
N PRO A 421 2.04 -7.91 -20.05
CA PRO A 421 2.52 -6.84 -20.92
C PRO A 421 1.69 -6.76 -22.22
N PHE A 422 1.40 -5.53 -22.65
CA PHE A 422 0.62 -5.27 -23.87
C PHE A 422 1.52 -5.18 -25.11
N GLY A 423 0.96 -5.47 -26.29
CA GLY A 423 1.62 -5.27 -27.58
C GLY A 423 2.40 -6.48 -28.11
N GLU A 424 3.33 -6.24 -29.03
CA GLU A 424 4.00 -7.27 -29.84
C GLU A 424 5.31 -7.78 -29.22
N LYS A 425 5.71 -9.00 -29.58
CA LYS A 425 7.01 -9.58 -29.17
C LYS A 425 8.17 -8.78 -29.77
N GLY A 426 8.95 -8.10 -28.92
CA GLY A 426 10.20 -7.44 -29.29
C GLY A 426 10.13 -5.93 -29.57
N GLY A 427 8.99 -5.27 -29.36
CA GLY A 427 8.85 -3.82 -29.54
C GLY A 427 8.53 -3.10 -28.24
N GLY A 428 9.32 -2.08 -27.89
CA GLY A 428 8.92 -1.10 -26.88
C GLY A 428 7.57 -0.50 -27.25
N THR A 429 6.72 -0.27 -26.25
CA THR A 429 5.48 0.46 -26.43
C THR A 429 5.84 1.83 -27.00
N GLN A 430 5.36 2.13 -28.21
CA GLN A 430 5.52 3.38 -28.96
C GLN A 430 6.83 3.56 -29.75
N HIS A 431 6.83 3.04 -30.99
CA HIS A 431 7.36 3.82 -32.10
C HIS A 431 6.21 4.18 -33.05
N PRO A 432 5.91 5.48 -33.30
CA PRO A 432 4.82 5.90 -34.19
C PRO A 432 4.99 5.43 -35.66
N ASN A 433 6.14 4.87 -36.02
CA ASN A 433 6.47 4.38 -37.36
C ASN A 433 6.61 2.85 -37.47
N VAL A 434 6.39 2.08 -36.38
CA VAL A 434 6.37 0.61 -36.48
C VAL A 434 4.94 0.17 -36.77
N ARG A 435 4.70 -0.25 -38.03
CA ARG A 435 3.44 -0.90 -38.43
C ARG A 435 3.22 -2.11 -37.52
N ARG A 436 2.05 -2.16 -36.86
CA ARG A 436 1.58 -3.37 -36.17
C ARG A 436 1.79 -4.58 -37.08
N ALA A 437 2.59 -5.56 -36.67
CA ALA A 437 2.77 -6.79 -37.42
C ALA A 437 1.45 -7.57 -37.39
N ARG A 438 0.67 -7.50 -38.47
CA ARG A 438 -0.65 -8.18 -38.62
C ARG A 438 -0.62 -9.70 -38.39
N ASN A 439 0.56 -10.31 -38.25
CA ASN A 439 0.76 -11.76 -38.21
C ASN A 439 1.24 -12.29 -36.84
N GLN A 440 1.16 -11.50 -35.75
CA GLN A 440 1.50 -11.99 -34.41
C GLN A 440 0.32 -11.84 -33.44
N PRO A 441 0.08 -12.84 -32.56
CA PRO A 441 -0.88 -12.70 -31.47
C PRO A 441 -0.38 -11.67 -30.45
N ASP A 442 -1.31 -10.98 -29.80
CA ASP A 442 -1.02 -10.08 -28.67
C ASP A 442 -0.25 -10.83 -27.57
N ARG A 443 0.80 -10.21 -26.98
CA ARG A 443 1.58 -10.85 -25.90
C ARG A 443 0.71 -11.24 -24.71
N SER A 444 -0.34 -10.48 -24.42
CA SER A 444 -1.28 -10.80 -23.35
C SER A 444 -2.04 -12.10 -23.60
N ALA A 445 -2.29 -12.48 -24.86
CA ALA A 445 -2.92 -13.76 -25.22
C ALA A 445 -2.03 -14.97 -24.87
N LEU A 446 -0.71 -14.84 -25.05
CA LEU A 446 0.23 -15.90 -24.70
C LEU A 446 0.25 -16.15 -23.19
N ILE A 447 0.20 -15.09 -22.39
CA ILE A 447 0.14 -15.20 -20.94
C ILE A 447 -1.23 -15.74 -20.50
N LEU A 448 -2.33 -15.28 -21.11
CA LEU A 448 -3.67 -15.82 -20.87
C LEU A 448 -3.72 -17.33 -21.05
N LYS A 449 -3.14 -17.85 -22.15
CA LYS A 449 -3.04 -19.29 -22.38
C LYS A 449 -2.26 -20.01 -21.27
N GLN A 450 -1.13 -19.47 -20.84
CA GLN A 450 -0.35 -20.05 -19.74
C GLN A 450 -1.16 -20.06 -18.44
N CYS A 451 -1.91 -19.00 -18.14
CA CYS A 451 -2.79 -18.94 -16.98
C CYS A 451 -3.84 -20.05 -17.03
N LEU A 452 -4.53 -20.22 -18.17
CA LEU A 452 -5.53 -21.28 -18.36
C LEU A 452 -4.92 -22.68 -18.21
N ASP A 453 -3.74 -22.92 -18.82
CA ASP A 453 -3.03 -24.19 -18.70
C ASP A 453 -2.61 -24.48 -17.25
N ILE A 454 -2.26 -23.46 -16.47
CA ILE A 454 -1.83 -23.57 -15.07
C ILE A 454 -3.02 -23.73 -14.14
N LEU A 455 -4.19 -23.19 -14.44
CA LEU A 455 -5.34 -23.20 -13.54
C LEU A 455 -5.99 -24.60 -13.46
N PRO A 456 -6.23 -25.17 -12.26
CA PRO A 456 -7.00 -26.39 -12.11
C PRO A 456 -8.50 -26.13 -12.28
N ASP A 457 -9.27 -27.21 -12.49
CA ASP A 457 -10.73 -27.15 -12.49
C ASP A 457 -11.26 -26.52 -11.20
N GLY A 458 -12.23 -25.61 -11.34
CA GLY A 458 -12.77 -24.82 -10.22
C GLY A 458 -11.84 -23.71 -9.72
N GLY A 459 -10.70 -23.47 -10.37
CA GLY A 459 -9.85 -22.32 -10.08
C GLY A 459 -10.44 -21.00 -10.60
N LEU A 460 -9.94 -19.90 -10.07
CA LEU A 460 -10.37 -18.54 -10.41
C LEU A 460 -9.25 -17.79 -11.13
N LEU A 461 -9.58 -17.13 -12.24
CA LEU A 461 -8.68 -16.26 -13.00
C LEU A 461 -9.22 -14.83 -13.02
N GLY A 462 -8.44 -13.88 -12.52
CA GLY A 462 -8.66 -12.45 -12.70
C GLY A 462 -7.56 -11.85 -13.56
N ILE A 463 -7.85 -11.42 -14.78
CA ILE A 463 -6.81 -10.96 -15.71
C ILE A 463 -7.19 -9.66 -16.38
N ILE A 464 -6.24 -8.73 -16.45
CA ILE A 464 -6.36 -7.47 -17.16
C ILE A 464 -5.81 -7.69 -18.58
N LEU A 465 -6.63 -7.43 -19.60
CA LEU A 465 -6.28 -7.68 -20.99
C LEU A 465 -6.56 -6.46 -21.85
N THR A 466 -5.91 -6.39 -23.01
CA THR A 466 -6.21 -5.42 -24.06
C THR A 466 -7.51 -5.79 -24.79
N GLU A 467 -8.23 -4.79 -25.30
CA GLU A 467 -9.44 -5.02 -26.11
C GLU A 467 -9.15 -5.82 -27.39
N THR A 468 -7.90 -5.87 -27.85
CA THR A 468 -7.47 -6.68 -29.01
C THR A 468 -7.79 -8.15 -28.84
N ILE A 469 -7.85 -8.68 -27.61
CA ILE A 469 -8.24 -10.05 -27.33
C ILE A 469 -9.68 -10.36 -27.78
N LEU A 470 -10.58 -9.37 -27.77
CA LEU A 470 -11.98 -9.56 -28.15
C LEU A 470 -12.15 -9.72 -29.67
N ASP A 471 -11.38 -8.97 -30.46
CA ASP A 471 -11.62 -8.85 -31.91
C ASP A 471 -10.59 -9.58 -32.79
N GLN A 472 -9.36 -9.78 -32.31
CA GLN A 472 -8.28 -10.30 -33.16
C GLN A 472 -8.57 -11.76 -33.56
N GLN A 473 -8.53 -12.03 -34.88
CA GLN A 473 -8.79 -13.38 -35.42
C GLN A 473 -7.76 -14.42 -34.99
N LEU A 474 -6.49 -14.01 -34.82
CA LEU A 474 -5.42 -14.88 -34.33
C LEU A 474 -5.65 -15.40 -32.90
N VAL A 475 -6.50 -14.72 -32.11
CA VAL A 475 -6.82 -15.06 -30.71
C VAL A 475 -8.16 -15.82 -30.62
N LYS A 476 -8.85 -16.06 -31.75
CA LYS A 476 -10.11 -16.83 -31.76
C LYS A 476 -9.98 -18.20 -31.08
N PRO A 477 -8.90 -18.99 -31.29
CA PRO A 477 -8.77 -20.29 -30.62
C PRO A 477 -8.78 -20.18 -29.09
N ASP A 478 -8.12 -19.15 -28.53
CA ASP A 478 -8.08 -18.93 -27.09
C ASP A 478 -9.47 -18.53 -26.55
N ARG A 479 -10.22 -17.68 -27.29
CA ARG A 479 -11.62 -17.36 -26.95
C ARG A 479 -12.53 -18.59 -26.99
N ASP A 480 -12.40 -19.42 -28.02
CA ASP A 480 -13.17 -20.66 -28.15
C ASP A 480 -12.84 -21.65 -27.02
N GLU A 481 -11.60 -21.68 -26.55
CA GLU A 481 -11.21 -22.46 -25.38
C GLU A 481 -11.87 -21.92 -24.11
N ILE A 482 -11.78 -20.61 -23.85
CA ILE A 482 -12.42 -19.97 -22.68
C ILE A 482 -13.93 -20.26 -22.65
N LEU A 483 -14.64 -20.10 -23.77
CA LEU A 483 -16.08 -20.36 -23.82
C LEU A 483 -16.45 -21.85 -23.64
N ARG A 484 -15.51 -22.77 -23.87
CA ARG A 484 -15.73 -24.21 -23.68
C ARG A 484 -15.35 -24.70 -22.29
N SER A 485 -14.27 -24.17 -21.70
CA SER A 485 -13.68 -24.69 -20.46
C SER A 485 -13.92 -23.81 -19.23
N CYS A 486 -14.34 -22.56 -19.41
CA CYS A 486 -14.48 -21.58 -18.34
C CYS A 486 -15.89 -21.01 -18.25
N GLN A 487 -16.27 -20.59 -17.05
CA GLN A 487 -17.42 -19.72 -16.82
C GLN A 487 -16.92 -18.28 -16.65
N ILE A 488 -17.41 -17.36 -17.48
CA ILE A 488 -17.14 -15.93 -17.32
C ILE A 488 -18.09 -15.38 -16.25
N LEU A 489 -17.53 -15.02 -15.08
CA LEU A 489 -18.32 -14.47 -13.97
C LEU A 489 -18.63 -12.99 -14.19
N GLU A 490 -17.60 -12.20 -14.53
CA GLU A 490 -17.71 -10.76 -14.76
C GLU A 490 -16.75 -10.32 -15.87
N GLN A 491 -17.14 -9.27 -16.61
CA GLN A 491 -16.30 -8.57 -17.58
C GLN A 491 -16.50 -7.07 -17.39
N TRP A 492 -15.41 -6.32 -17.23
CA TRP A 492 -15.46 -4.86 -17.10
C TRP A 492 -14.56 -4.19 -18.12
N SER A 493 -14.99 -3.03 -18.60
CA SER A 493 -14.14 -2.11 -19.35
C SER A 493 -13.57 -1.07 -18.39
N VAL A 494 -12.26 -0.89 -18.41
CA VAL A 494 -11.57 0.13 -17.61
C VAL A 494 -11.56 1.44 -18.40
N PRO A 495 -11.87 2.61 -17.80
CA PRO A 495 -11.81 3.89 -18.50
C PRO A 495 -10.43 4.21 -19.08
N ILE A 496 -10.41 4.99 -20.16
CA ILE A 496 -9.18 5.51 -20.76
C ILE A 496 -8.43 6.34 -19.70
N GLY A 497 -7.11 6.12 -19.57
CA GLY A 497 -6.23 6.88 -18.67
C GLY A 497 -5.93 6.22 -17.33
N TRP A 498 -6.37 4.98 -17.10
CA TRP A 498 -6.03 4.21 -15.89
C TRP A 498 -4.62 3.57 -15.91
N PHE A 499 -3.96 3.50 -17.08
CA PHE A 499 -2.66 2.84 -17.26
C PHE A 499 -1.59 3.74 -17.88
#